data_AF-A0A453PKG4-F1
#
_entry.id   AF-A0A453PKG4-F1
#
_cell.length_a   1.000
_cell.length_b   1.000
_cell.length_c   1.000
_cell.angle_alpha   90.00
_cell.angle_beta   90.00
_cell.angle_gamma   90.00
#
_symmetry.space_group_name_H-M   'P 1'
#
loop_
_entity.id
_entity.type
_entity.pdbx_description
1 polymer ?
#
loop_
_entity_poly.entity_id
_entity_poly.type
_entity_poly.pdbx_seq_one_letter_code
_entity_poly.pdbx_strand_id
1 'polypeptide(L)'
;MPSLSELRAQPVSHNSVNWETVLVHRGEDPELMKLEQKASIIAVELRSRNSEFVGNVLIQKLANLVSNHMGGLIFDPENTSRKYQNMIRSLRARIGSVVVPLGQLKTGLARHRALLF
;
A
#
# COMPACT_ATOMS: atom_id res chain seq x y z
N MET A 1 2.15 -22.54 -5.21
CA MET A 1 2.20 -21.07 -5.37
C MET A 1 3.11 -20.77 -6.54
N PRO A 2 2.71 -19.90 -7.49
CA PRO A 2 3.59 -19.51 -8.60
C PRO A 2 4.77 -18.68 -8.09
N SER A 3 5.88 -18.76 -8.81
CA SER A 3 7.05 -17.90 -8.61
C SER A 3 6.76 -16.46 -9.05
N LEU A 4 7.55 -15.51 -8.54
CA LEU A 4 7.45 -14.11 -8.96
C LEU A 4 7.68 -13.92 -10.46
N SER A 5 8.59 -14.69 -11.05
CA SER A 5 8.87 -14.67 -12.49
C SER A 5 7.67 -15.14 -13.31
N GLU A 6 7.00 -16.21 -12.89
CA GLU A 6 5.78 -16.70 -13.53
C GLU A 6 4.65 -15.66 -13.44
N LEU A 7 4.48 -15.02 -12.27
CA LEU A 7 3.48 -13.95 -12.10
C LEU A 7 3.77 -12.75 -13.00
N ARG A 8 5.03 -12.35 -13.16
CA ARG A 8 5.41 -11.23 -14.04
C ARG A 8 5.25 -11.54 -15.52
N ALA A 9 5.43 -12.81 -15.91
CA ALA A 9 5.27 -13.25 -17.29
C ALA A 9 3.80 -13.34 -17.73
N GLN A 10 2.85 -13.23 -16.81
CA GLN A 10 1.44 -13.29 -17.18
C GLN A 10 0.98 -12.06 -17.96
N PRO A 11 0.15 -12.25 -19.00
CA PRO A 11 -0.39 -11.15 -19.78
C PRO A 11 -1.33 -10.30 -18.93
N VAL A 12 -1.19 -8.98 -19.04
CA VAL A 12 -2.14 -8.02 -18.46
C VAL A 12 -3.40 -8.00 -19.32
N SER A 13 -4.27 -8.98 -19.16
CA SER A 13 -5.59 -8.94 -19.78
C SER A 13 -6.56 -8.17 -18.88
N HIS A 14 -7.48 -7.43 -19.51
CA HIS A 14 -8.46 -6.61 -18.78
C HIS A 14 -9.46 -7.44 -17.93
N ASN A 15 -9.59 -8.75 -18.19
CA ASN A 15 -10.67 -9.59 -17.65
C ASN A 15 -10.25 -10.98 -17.09
N SER A 16 -8.98 -11.42 -17.16
CA SER A 16 -8.66 -12.85 -16.93
C SER A 16 -8.17 -13.23 -15.53
N VAL A 17 -8.06 -12.29 -14.58
CA VAL A 17 -7.39 -12.56 -13.30
C VAL A 17 -8.33 -12.30 -12.13
N ASN A 18 -8.92 -13.37 -11.58
CA ASN A 18 -9.78 -13.35 -10.38
C ASN A 18 -9.00 -13.21 -9.07
N TRP A 19 -7.72 -12.87 -9.15
CA TRP A 19 -6.83 -12.73 -8.01
C TRP A 19 -6.00 -11.45 -8.11
N GLU A 20 -5.38 -11.11 -6.99
CA GLU A 20 -4.52 -9.95 -6.85
C GLU A 20 -3.13 -10.40 -6.43
N THR A 21 -2.10 -9.83 -7.06
CA THR A 21 -0.73 -9.93 -6.57
C THR A 21 -0.21 -8.53 -6.25
N VAL A 22 0.21 -8.37 -5.01
CA VAL A 22 0.86 -7.16 -4.53
C VAL A 22 2.32 -7.49 -4.17
N LEU A 23 3.25 -6.69 -4.66
CA LEU A 23 4.67 -6.81 -4.36
C LEU A 23 5.02 -5.95 -3.13
N VAL A 24 5.62 -6.58 -2.13
CA VAL A 24 6.15 -5.90 -0.94
C VAL A 24 7.67 -6.01 -0.98
N HIS A 25 8.31 -5.08 -1.70
CA HIS A 25 9.76 -5.11 -1.87
C HIS A 25 10.33 -3.70 -1.96
N ARG A 26 11.05 -3.27 -0.91
CA ARG A 26 11.57 -1.89 -0.78
C ARG A 26 12.55 -1.50 -1.87
N GLY A 27 13.33 -2.47 -2.38
CA GLY A 27 14.30 -2.23 -3.45
C GLY A 27 13.69 -2.07 -4.84
N GLU A 28 12.45 -2.56 -5.03
CA GLU A 28 11.73 -2.50 -6.32
C GLU A 28 10.51 -1.56 -6.26
N ASP A 29 10.27 -0.94 -5.10
CA ASP A 29 9.15 -0.04 -4.85
C ASP A 29 9.66 1.25 -4.17
N PRO A 30 10.04 2.26 -4.96
CA PRO A 30 10.50 3.54 -4.42
C PRO A 30 9.45 4.26 -3.57
N GLU A 31 8.16 4.03 -3.83
CA GLU A 31 7.08 4.66 -3.05
C GLU A 31 6.93 4.01 -1.68
N LEU A 32 7.13 2.68 -1.60
CA LEU A 32 7.19 1.96 -0.32
C LEU A 32 8.42 2.38 0.49
N MET A 33 9.57 2.58 -0.16
CA MET A 33 10.77 3.10 0.52
C MET A 33 10.50 4.50 1.11
N LYS A 34 9.87 5.42 0.35
CA LYS A 34 9.51 6.76 0.86
C LYS A 34 8.55 6.70 2.04
N LEU A 35 7.59 5.76 2.03
CA LEU A 35 6.69 5.54 3.15
C LEU A 35 7.44 5.12 4.42
N GLU A 36 8.34 4.16 4.28
CA GLU A 36 9.17 3.71 5.40
C GLU A 36 10.04 4.84 5.97
N GLN A 37 10.65 5.65 5.09
CA GLN A 37 11.44 6.81 5.52
C GLN A 37 10.59 7.79 6.33
N LYS A 38 9.37 8.10 5.89
CA LYS A 38 8.44 8.96 6.64
C LYS A 38 8.08 8.36 8.00
N ALA A 39 7.79 7.06 8.05
CA ALA A 39 7.51 6.37 9.31
C ALA A 39 8.70 6.42 10.28
N SER A 40 9.92 6.25 9.75
CA SER A 40 11.15 6.31 10.53
C SER A 40 11.40 7.71 11.10
N ILE A 41 11.18 8.76 10.31
CA ILE A 41 11.27 10.16 10.77
C ILE A 41 10.28 10.41 11.92
N ILE A 42 9.02 10.00 11.77
CA ILE A 42 7.99 10.12 12.81
C ILE A 42 8.43 9.43 14.11
N ALA A 43 9.01 8.22 14.00
CA ALA A 43 9.45 7.46 15.17
C ALA A 43 10.63 8.14 15.89
N VAL A 44 11.59 8.69 15.15
CA VAL A 44 12.75 9.42 15.72
C VAL A 44 12.29 10.71 16.41
N GLU A 45 11.43 11.51 15.77
CA GLU A 45 10.90 12.76 16.32
C GLU A 45 10.10 12.57 17.62
N LEU A 46 9.43 11.43 17.76
CA LEU A 46 8.63 11.13 18.95
C LEU A 46 9.48 10.55 20.09
N ARG A 47 10.49 9.74 19.78
CA ARG A 47 11.42 9.21 20.79
C ARG A 47 12.21 10.32 21.49
N SER A 48 12.51 11.42 20.81
CA SER A 48 13.24 12.55 21.41
C SER A 48 12.41 13.35 22.44
N ARG A 49 11.14 13.03 22.67
CA ARG A 49 10.20 13.80 23.53
C ARG A 49 9.90 13.15 24.90
N ASN A 50 10.56 12.04 25.28
CA ASN A 50 10.60 11.42 26.63
C ASN A 50 9.27 11.43 27.43
N SER A 51 8.26 10.65 27.02
CA SER A 51 7.04 10.44 27.83
C SER A 51 6.41 9.07 27.55
N GLU A 52 5.78 8.45 28.56
CA GLU A 52 4.99 7.21 28.44
C GLU A 52 3.83 7.34 27.42
N PHE A 53 3.41 8.58 27.11
CA PHE A 53 2.39 8.87 26.10
C PHE A 53 2.85 8.70 24.64
N VAL A 54 4.15 8.45 24.41
CA VAL A 54 4.76 8.37 23.07
C VAL A 54 4.24 7.19 22.25
N GLY A 55 3.89 6.07 22.89
CA GLY A 55 3.43 4.86 22.19
C GLY A 55 2.13 5.07 21.42
N ASN A 56 1.10 5.58 22.10
CA ASN A 56 -0.21 5.84 21.49
C ASN A 56 -0.13 6.90 20.39
N VAL A 57 0.67 7.95 20.60
CA VAL A 57 0.87 9.01 19.61
C VAL A 57 1.61 8.48 18.37
N LEU A 58 2.60 7.60 18.55
CA LEU A 58 3.30 6.95 17.44
C LEU A 58 2.35 6.08 16.62
N ILE A 59 1.59 5.20 17.27
CA ILE A 59 0.59 4.33 16.63
C ILE A 59 -0.40 5.18 15.83
N GLN A 60 -0.93 6.24 16.42
CA GLN A 60 -1.88 7.12 15.74
C GLN A 60 -1.27 7.84 14.52
N LYS A 61 -0.02 8.35 14.63
CA LYS A 61 0.67 8.99 13.50
C LYS A 61 0.96 7.99 12.38
N LEU A 62 1.36 6.77 12.70
CA LEU A 62 1.59 5.71 11.71
C LEU A 62 0.28 5.28 11.05
N ALA A 63 -0.79 5.11 11.83
CA ALA A 63 -2.12 4.81 11.31
C ALA A 63 -2.61 5.89 10.35
N ASN A 64 -2.39 7.17 10.68
CA ASN A 64 -2.70 8.29 9.79
C ASN A 64 -1.83 8.29 8.54
N LEU A 65 -0.53 7.98 8.64
CA LEU A 65 0.36 7.86 7.48
C LEU A 65 -0.11 6.78 6.50
N VAL A 66 -0.41 5.58 7.01
CA VAL A 66 -0.93 4.46 6.21
C VAL A 66 -2.31 4.81 5.63
N SER A 67 -3.20 5.37 6.45
CA SER A 67 -4.55 5.73 6.01
C SER A 67 -4.52 6.75 4.89
N ASN A 68 -3.78 7.84 5.05
CA ASN A 68 -3.66 8.90 4.06
C ASN A 68 -3.04 8.39 2.75
N HIS A 69 -2.05 7.49 2.81
CA HIS A 69 -1.49 6.88 1.61
C HIS A 69 -2.50 6.01 0.86
N MET A 70 -3.37 5.30 1.60
CA MET A 70 -4.30 4.31 1.07
C MET A 70 -5.72 4.86 0.80
N GLY A 71 -5.84 6.18 0.57
CA GLY A 71 -7.11 6.82 0.19
C GLY A 71 -7.88 7.47 1.33
N GLY A 72 -7.28 7.57 2.52
CA GLY A 72 -7.83 8.26 3.68
C GLY A 72 -8.97 7.49 4.35
N LEU A 73 -9.92 8.24 4.91
CA LEU A 73 -11.12 7.72 5.56
C LEU A 73 -12.05 7.05 4.54
N ILE A 74 -12.58 5.89 4.89
CA ILE A 74 -13.53 5.13 4.08
C ILE A 74 -14.92 5.36 4.64
N PHE A 75 -15.73 6.16 3.94
CA PHE A 75 -17.13 6.41 4.30
C PHE A 75 -18.11 5.48 3.58
N ASP A 76 -17.78 5.11 2.34
CA ASP A 76 -18.59 4.27 1.47
C ASP A 76 -17.73 3.10 0.95
N PRO A 77 -17.92 1.89 1.48
CA PRO A 77 -17.18 0.70 1.08
C PRO A 77 -17.35 0.35 -0.40
N GLU A 78 -18.54 0.52 -0.96
CA GLU A 78 -18.85 0.17 -2.36
C GLU A 78 -18.14 1.12 -3.33
N ASN A 79 -18.19 2.42 -3.04
CA ASN A 79 -17.46 3.42 -3.80
C ASN A 79 -15.94 3.20 -3.69
N THR A 80 -15.44 2.85 -2.51
CA THR A 80 -14.02 2.54 -2.30
C THR A 80 -13.57 1.32 -3.10
N SER A 81 -14.40 0.26 -3.14
CA SER A 81 -14.16 -0.91 -3.97
C SER A 81 -14.06 -0.54 -5.46
N ARG A 82 -15.01 0.26 -5.96
CA ARG A 82 -14.99 0.75 -7.35
C ARG A 82 -13.75 1.60 -7.66
N LYS A 83 -13.38 2.52 -6.77
CA LYS A 83 -12.16 3.35 -6.90
C LYS A 83 -10.90 2.48 -6.95
N TYR A 84 -10.81 1.51 -6.04
CA TYR A 84 -9.73 0.55 -6.02
C TYR A 84 -9.65 -0.26 -7.32
N GLN A 85 -10.78 -0.78 -7.83
CA GLN A 85 -10.81 -1.55 -9.09
C GLN A 85 -10.36 -0.71 -10.30
N ASN A 86 -10.78 0.55 -10.36
CA ASN A 86 -10.35 1.46 -11.43
C ASN A 86 -8.86 1.79 -11.31
N MET A 87 -8.39 2.07 -10.10
CA MET A 87 -6.97 2.33 -9.82
C MET A 87 -6.10 1.13 -10.18
N ILE A 88 -6.42 -0.07 -9.71
CA ILE A 88 -5.59 -1.26 -9.95
C ILE A 88 -5.54 -1.62 -11.44
N ARG A 89 -6.66 -1.45 -12.17
CA ARG A 89 -6.70 -1.64 -13.63
C ARG A 89 -5.79 -0.66 -14.35
N SER A 90 -5.88 0.64 -14.02
CA SER A 90 -5.02 1.68 -14.58
C SER A 90 -3.55 1.42 -14.25
N LEU A 91 -3.27 0.99 -13.02
CA LEU A 91 -1.93 0.73 -12.52
C LEU A 91 -1.28 -0.48 -13.22
N ARG A 92 -2.02 -1.59 -13.36
CA ARG A 92 -1.56 -2.77 -14.13
C ARG A 92 -1.30 -2.42 -15.59
N ALA A 93 -2.18 -1.64 -16.22
CA ALA A 93 -1.99 -1.18 -17.60
C ALA A 93 -0.74 -0.30 -17.74
N ARG A 94 -0.50 0.60 -16.78
CA ARG A 94 0.69 1.48 -16.78
C ARG A 94 1.99 0.72 -16.55
N ILE A 95 2.01 -0.25 -15.63
CA ILE A 95 3.19 -1.03 -15.29
C ILE A 95 3.44 -2.13 -16.33
N GLY A 96 2.40 -2.60 -17.01
CA GLY A 96 2.48 -3.76 -17.90
C GLY A 96 2.67 -5.08 -17.14
N SER A 97 2.24 -5.16 -15.87
CA SER A 97 2.29 -6.39 -15.08
C SER A 97 1.04 -6.58 -14.21
N VAL A 98 0.68 -7.84 -13.95
CA VAL A 98 -0.35 -8.21 -12.95
C VAL A 98 0.17 -8.05 -11.51
N VAL A 99 1.50 -8.01 -11.34
CA VAL A 99 2.19 -7.77 -10.08
C VAL A 99 2.30 -6.27 -9.84
N VAL A 100 1.64 -5.79 -8.79
CA VAL A 100 1.58 -4.35 -8.50
C VAL A 100 2.35 -4.02 -7.21
N PRO A 101 3.26 -3.03 -7.21
CA PRO A 101 3.95 -2.58 -6.00
C PRO A 101 3.00 -1.97 -4.97
N LEU A 102 3.12 -2.37 -3.70
CA LEU A 102 2.24 -1.93 -2.60
C LEU A 102 2.21 -0.41 -2.43
N GLY A 103 3.37 0.26 -2.51
CA GLY A 103 3.52 1.71 -2.36
C GLY A 103 2.90 2.54 -3.50
N GLN A 104 2.54 1.89 -4.61
CA GLN A 104 1.81 2.55 -5.70
C GLN A 104 0.29 2.48 -5.54
N LEU A 105 -0.23 1.71 -4.57
CA LEU A 105 -1.66 1.68 -4.26
C LEU A 105 -2.04 2.96 -3.50
N LYS A 106 -2.68 3.90 -4.19
CA LYS A 106 -3.20 5.15 -3.59
C LYS A 106 -4.62 5.01 -3.01
N THR A 107 -5.23 3.86 -3.17
CA THR A 107 -6.52 3.48 -2.58
C THR A 107 -6.45 2.01 -2.21
N GLY A 108 -6.41 1.70 -0.92
CA GLY A 108 -6.21 0.33 -0.43
C GLY A 108 -7.40 -0.17 0.37
N LEU A 109 -7.73 -1.44 0.18
CA LEU A 109 -8.65 -2.18 1.05
C LEU A 109 -7.97 -2.54 2.38
N ALA A 110 -8.73 -3.06 3.33
CA ALA A 110 -8.23 -3.39 4.67
C ALA A 110 -6.96 -4.28 4.63
N ARG A 111 -6.92 -5.27 3.73
CA ARG A 111 -5.75 -6.14 3.53
C ARG A 111 -4.47 -5.39 3.13
N HIS A 112 -4.57 -4.34 2.31
CA HIS A 112 -3.40 -3.55 1.88
C HIS A 112 -2.90 -2.66 3.01
N ARG A 113 -3.84 -2.12 3.80
CA ARG A 113 -3.51 -1.31 4.98
C ARG A 113 -2.82 -2.16 6.04
N ALA A 114 -3.28 -3.40 6.25
CA ALA A 114 -2.66 -4.34 7.18
C ALA A 114 -1.23 -4.73 6.76
N LEU A 115 -0.90 -4.76 5.46
CA LEU A 115 0.47 -5.03 4.98
C LEU A 115 1.44 -3.86 5.23
N LEU A 116 0.94 -2.64 5.42
CA LEU A 116 1.75 -1.46 5.69
C LEU A 116 1.93 -1.16 7.18
N PHE A 117 1.18 -1.83 8.06
CA PHE A 117 1.18 -1.63 9.50
C PHE A 117 2.00 -2.71 10.20
#